data_AF-A0A916X634-F1
#
_entry.id   AF-A0A916X634-F1
#
_cell.length_a   1.000
_cell.length_b   1.000
_cell.length_c   1.000
_cell.angle_alpha   90.00
_cell.angle_beta   90.00
_cell.angle_gamma   90.00
#
_symmetry.space_group_name_H-M   'P 1'
#
loop_
_entity.id
_entity.type
_entity.pdbx_description
1 polymer ?
#
loop_
_entity_poly.entity_id
_entity_poly.type
_entity_poly.pdbx_seq_one_letter_code
_entity_poly.pdbx_strand_id
1 'polypeptide(L)'
;MAHIFHIEREGHGGDPQPISLPEWTEVVARVEGVRMAHGDACAINPLTEDRIVIPNRGGDVELFRPDCQQWMRALWWTPEGTVRFAAPATDEDPVVQTAKVLAAQLEARVVDDDGRVYN
;
A
#
# COMPACT_ATOMS: atom_id res chain seq x y z
N MET A 1 -12.50 0.38 14.68
CA MET A 1 -12.44 -0.38 13.41
C MET A 1 -11.24 0.15 12.66
N ALA A 2 -10.39 -0.71 12.11
CA ALA A 2 -9.27 -0.22 11.29
C ALA A 2 -9.85 0.19 9.94
N HIS A 3 -9.84 1.48 9.64
CA HIS A 3 -10.21 1.98 8.32
C HIS A 3 -9.12 1.59 7.33
N ILE A 4 -9.51 1.15 6.14
CA ILE A 4 -8.60 0.75 5.06
C ILE A 4 -8.68 1.79 3.96
N PHE A 5 -7.52 2.11 3.41
CA PHE A 5 -7.39 2.94 2.23
C PHE A 5 -6.86 2.05 1.10
N HIS A 6 -7.23 2.37 -0.14
CA HIS A 6 -6.72 1.67 -1.31
C HIS A 6 -6.39 2.61 -2.45
N ILE A 7 -5.53 2.12 -3.34
CA ILE A 7 -5.25 2.76 -4.63
C ILE A 7 -6.13 2.08 -5.68
N GLU A 8 -6.95 2.86 -6.39
CA GLU A 8 -7.76 2.40 -7.51
C GLU A 8 -7.50 3.26 -8.75
N ARG A 9 -7.50 2.61 -9.91
CA ARG A 9 -7.51 3.29 -11.21
C ARG A 9 -8.92 3.25 -11.78
N GLU A 10 -9.39 4.36 -12.30
CA GLU A 10 -10.67 4.40 -13.00
C GLU A 10 -10.55 3.79 -14.40
N GLY A 11 -11.36 2.78 -14.69
CA GLY A 11 -11.43 2.14 -15.98
C GLY A 11 -12.49 2.75 -16.90
N HIS A 12 -12.58 2.23 -18.12
CA HIS A 12 -13.63 2.64 -19.07
C HIS A 12 -15.03 2.30 -18.52
N GLY A 13 -15.87 3.33 -18.36
CA GLY A 13 -17.24 3.16 -17.85
C GLY A 13 -17.40 3.39 -16.35
N GLY A 14 -16.34 3.78 -15.64
CA GLY A 14 -16.38 4.08 -14.20
C GLY A 14 -16.08 2.89 -13.29
N ASP A 15 -15.87 1.70 -13.86
CA ASP A 15 -15.47 0.51 -13.11
C ASP A 15 -13.97 0.56 -12.75
N PRO A 16 -13.55 0.11 -11.56
CA PRO A 16 -12.13 0.04 -11.20
C PRO A 16 -11.34 -0.86 -12.15
N GLN A 17 -10.24 -0.32 -12.71
CA GLN A 17 -9.30 -1.07 -13.51
C GLN A 17 -8.19 -1.66 -12.62
N PRO A 18 -7.95 -2.99 -12.67
CA PRO A 18 -6.87 -3.62 -11.93
C PRO A 18 -5.48 -3.07 -12.31
N ILE A 19 -4.65 -2.79 -11.29
CA ILE A 19 -3.24 -2.45 -11.47
C ILE A 19 -2.43 -3.74 -11.54
N SER A 20 -1.79 -3.99 -12.67
CA SER A 20 -1.02 -5.23 -12.87
C SER A 20 0.25 -5.25 -12.02
N LEU A 21 0.71 -6.44 -11.61
CA LEU A 21 1.95 -6.56 -10.82
C LEU A 21 3.20 -5.99 -11.54
N PRO A 22 3.42 -6.21 -12.86
CA PRO A 22 4.56 -5.61 -13.56
C PRO A 22 4.52 -4.09 -13.53
N GLU A 23 3.36 -3.50 -13.82
CA GLU A 23 3.15 -2.05 -13.79
C GLU A 23 3.38 -1.47 -12.39
N TRP A 24 2.82 -2.12 -11.37
CA TRP A 24 3.02 -1.76 -9.98
C TRP A 24 4.50 -1.75 -9.60
N THR A 25 5.23 -2.81 -9.98
CA THR A 25 6.66 -2.96 -9.70
C THR A 25 7.49 -1.86 -10.37
N GLU A 26 7.17 -1.52 -11.62
CA GLU A 26 7.84 -0.46 -12.36
C GLU A 26 7.65 0.91 -11.69
N VAL A 27 6.45 1.21 -11.21
CA VAL A 27 6.17 2.47 -10.52
C VAL A 27 6.88 2.55 -9.17
N VAL A 28 6.85 1.47 -8.38
CA VAL A 28 7.56 1.41 -7.09
C VAL A 28 9.06 1.65 -7.28
N ALA A 29 9.66 1.11 -8.35
CA ALA A 29 11.09 1.30 -8.62
C ALA A 29 11.50 2.75 -8.96
N ARG A 30 10.53 3.63 -9.28
CA ARG A 30 10.79 5.04 -9.66
C ARG A 30 10.59 6.03 -8.50
N VAL A 31 10.04 5.58 -7.37
CA VAL A 31 9.74 6.43 -6.22
C VAL A 31 10.82 6.25 -5.16
N GLU A 32 11.38 7.36 -4.67
CA GLU A 32 12.37 7.33 -3.60
C GLU A 32 11.71 6.99 -2.25
N GLY A 33 12.44 6.30 -1.38
CA GLY A 33 11.95 5.95 -0.05
C GLY A 33 10.93 4.81 -0.03
N VAL A 34 10.72 4.13 -1.17
CA VAL A 34 9.94 2.89 -1.27
C VAL A 34 10.74 1.77 -1.91
N ARG A 35 10.35 0.52 -1.63
CA ARG A 35 10.86 -0.66 -2.33
C ARG A 35 9.86 -1.81 -2.30
N MET A 36 10.02 -2.76 -3.22
CA MET A 36 9.33 -4.03 -3.14
C MET A 36 9.74 -4.77 -1.87
N ALA A 37 8.76 -5.27 -1.13
CA ALA A 37 9.01 -6.04 0.08
C ALA A 37 9.55 -7.43 -0.27
N HIS A 38 10.41 -7.97 0.59
CA HIS A 38 10.95 -9.32 0.45
C HIS A 38 10.51 -10.21 1.61
N GLY A 39 10.21 -11.48 1.31
CA GLY A 39 9.77 -12.48 2.29
C GLY A 39 8.40 -12.15 2.91
N ASP A 40 7.93 -13.05 3.76
CA ASP A 40 6.64 -12.89 4.44
C ASP A 40 6.73 -11.86 5.56
N ALA A 41 5.62 -11.16 5.81
CA ALA A 41 5.51 -10.32 6.99
C ALA A 41 5.15 -11.18 8.20
N CYS A 42 5.67 -10.80 9.36
CA CYS A 42 5.45 -11.52 10.60
C CYS A 42 5.05 -10.53 11.69
N ALA A 43 3.92 -10.78 12.34
CA ALA A 43 3.50 -10.08 13.54
C ALA A 43 3.41 -11.09 14.69
N ILE A 44 3.82 -10.67 15.89
CA ILE A 44 3.63 -11.45 17.11
C ILE A 44 2.50 -10.78 17.88
N ASN A 45 1.47 -11.54 18.22
CA ASN A 45 0.43 -11.06 19.12
C ASN A 45 1.03 -10.95 20.54
N PRO A 46 1.13 -9.75 21.14
CA PRO A 46 1.78 -9.59 22.44
C PRO A 46 0.99 -10.22 23.59
N LEU A 47 -0.29 -10.54 23.40
CA LEU A 47 -1.14 -11.15 24.43
C LEU A 47 -1.07 -12.67 24.43
N THR A 48 -0.98 -13.29 23.25
CA THR A 48 -1.01 -14.74 23.09
C THR A 48 0.32 -15.34 22.69
N GLU A 49 1.30 -14.50 22.35
CA GLU A 49 2.59 -14.88 21.73
C GLU A 49 2.44 -15.57 20.37
N ASP A 50 1.23 -15.61 19.80
CA ASP A 50 0.99 -16.23 18.51
C ASP A 50 1.70 -15.48 17.40
N ARG A 51 2.36 -16.26 16.53
CA ARG A 51 3.01 -15.75 15.34
C ARG A 51 2.03 -15.74 14.17
N ILE A 52 1.64 -14.54 13.75
CA ILE A 52 0.82 -14.32 12.56
C ILE A 52 1.77 -14.07 11.39
N VAL A 53 1.74 -14.97 10.41
CA VAL A 53 2.51 -14.83 9.16
C VAL A 53 1.57 -14.39 8.05
N ILE A 54 1.91 -13.30 7.38
CA ILE A 54 1.19 -12.77 6.23
C ILE A 54 2.05 -13.02 4.99
N PRO A 55 1.65 -13.94 4.09
CA PRO A 55 2.41 -14.28 2.92
C PRO A 55 2.61 -13.08 2.00
N ASN A 56 3.82 -12.87 1.52
CA ASN A 56 4.08 -11.86 0.49
C ASN A 56 3.66 -12.38 -0.87
N ARG A 57 2.74 -11.67 -1.52
CA ARG A 57 2.21 -12.06 -2.83
C ARG A 57 3.03 -11.52 -4.01
N GLY A 58 4.21 -10.96 -3.73
CA GLY A 58 5.14 -10.40 -4.70
C GLY A 58 4.94 -8.91 -4.98
N GLY A 59 3.81 -8.33 -4.55
CA GLY A 59 3.48 -6.92 -4.79
C GLY A 59 3.51 -6.02 -3.55
N ASP A 60 3.83 -6.55 -2.36
CA ASP A 60 3.89 -5.74 -1.15
C ASP A 60 5.00 -4.69 -1.23
N VAL A 61 4.79 -3.53 -0.59
CA VAL A 61 5.76 -2.42 -0.60
C VAL A 61 6.14 -2.01 0.81
N GLU A 62 7.44 -1.78 0.98
CA GLU A 62 8.04 -1.21 2.18
C GLU A 62 8.37 0.26 1.96
N LEU A 63 8.11 1.06 2.99
CA LEU A 63 8.45 2.47 3.07
C LEU A 63 9.62 2.63 4.03
N PHE A 64 10.59 3.45 3.66
CA PHE A 64 11.68 3.82 4.56
C PHE A 64 11.17 4.84 5.59
N ARG A 65 11.36 4.54 6.87
CA ARG A 65 11.07 5.39 8.02
C ARG A 65 12.36 6.06 8.50
N PRO A 66 12.57 7.37 8.23
CA PRO A 66 13.82 8.03 8.60
C PRO A 66 14.05 8.14 10.12
N ASP A 67 12.97 8.22 10.89
CA ASP A 67 12.98 8.35 12.35
C ASP A 67 13.52 7.11 13.07
N CYS A 68 13.33 5.92 12.50
CA CYS A 68 13.85 4.67 13.05
C CYS A 68 14.86 3.96 12.13
N GLN A 69 15.16 4.54 10.97
CA GLN A 69 16.05 3.99 9.93
C GLN A 69 15.68 2.57 9.49
N GLN A 70 14.39 2.27 9.42
CA GLN A 70 13.89 0.94 9.06
C GLN A 70 12.97 0.98 7.84
N TRP A 71 12.93 -0.14 7.14
CA TRP A 71 11.93 -0.40 6.11
C TRP A 71 10.72 -1.05 6.74
N MET A 72 9.55 -0.45 6.56
CA MET A 72 8.30 -0.95 7.11
C MET A 72 7.33 -1.28 6.00
N ARG A 73 6.79 -2.50 6.00
CA ARG A 73 5.74 -2.89 5.06
C ARG A 73 4.47 -2.10 5.37
N ALA A 74 4.02 -1.30 4.41
CA ALA A 74 2.88 -0.43 4.59
C ALA A 74 1.79 -0.63 3.54
N LEU A 75 2.16 -1.01 2.31
CA LEU A 75 1.22 -1.23 1.23
C LEU A 75 1.17 -2.71 0.86
N TRP A 76 -0.04 -3.23 0.71
CA TRP A 76 -0.34 -4.63 0.45
C TRP A 76 -1.02 -4.75 -0.91
N TRP A 77 -0.37 -5.40 -1.85
CA TRP A 77 -0.96 -5.66 -3.16
C TRP A 77 -1.78 -6.93 -3.13
N THR A 78 -2.97 -6.90 -3.74
CA THR A 78 -3.85 -8.06 -3.84
C THR A 78 -3.84 -8.64 -5.26
N PRO A 79 -4.05 -9.95 -5.44
CA PRO A 79 -4.10 -10.60 -6.77
C PRO A 79 -5.10 -9.97 -7.74
N GLU A 80 -6.11 -9.27 -7.22
CA GLU A 80 -7.13 -8.54 -7.98
C GLU A 80 -6.61 -7.18 -8.51
N GLY A 81 -5.35 -6.82 -8.24
CA GLY A 81 -4.73 -5.59 -8.72
C GLY A 81 -5.09 -4.36 -7.91
N THR A 82 -5.42 -4.53 -6.62
CA THR A 82 -5.66 -3.43 -5.68
C THR A 82 -4.49 -3.31 -4.72
N VAL A 83 -4.11 -2.08 -4.35
CA VAL A 83 -3.12 -1.82 -3.30
C VAL A 83 -3.83 -1.27 -2.08
N ARG A 84 -3.66 -1.90 -0.91
CA ARG A 84 -4.34 -1.53 0.35
C ARG A 84 -3.35 -1.11 1.42
N PHE A 85 -3.76 -0.23 2.31
CA PHE A 85 -2.98 0.18 3.47
C PHE A 85 -3.88 0.63 4.61
N ALA A 86 -3.32 0.64 5.83
CA ALA A 86 -4.06 1.12 6.99
C ALA A 86 -4.29 2.63 6.88
N ALA A 87 -5.49 3.07 7.24
CA ALA A 87 -5.78 4.49 7.33
C ALA A 87 -4.77 5.18 8.26
N PRO A 88 -4.28 6.35 7.86
CA PRO A 88 -3.35 7.11 8.69
C PRO A 88 -4.03 7.61 9.96
N ALA A 89 -3.24 7.88 10.99
CA ALA A 89 -3.74 8.65 12.13
C ALA A 89 -3.94 10.13 11.79
N THR A 90 -3.19 10.65 10.80
CA THR A 90 -3.16 12.05 10.38
C THR A 90 -2.88 12.15 8.88
N ASP A 91 -3.40 13.16 8.18
CA ASP A 91 -3.13 13.35 6.74
C ASP A 91 -1.64 13.56 6.40
N GLU A 92 -0.83 13.94 7.38
CA GLU A 92 0.64 14.08 7.28
C GLU A 92 1.40 12.75 7.40
N ASP A 93 0.69 11.62 7.53
CA ASP A 93 1.33 10.31 7.61
C ASP A 93 2.10 10.01 6.30
N PRO A 94 3.40 9.68 6.38
CA PRO A 94 4.22 9.35 5.22
C PRO A 94 3.61 8.28 4.31
N VAL A 95 2.83 7.33 4.87
CA VAL A 95 2.19 6.27 4.08
C VAL A 95 1.21 6.85 3.06
N VAL A 96 0.42 7.85 3.47
CA VAL A 96 -0.58 8.48 2.59
C VAL A 96 0.10 9.31 1.53
N GLN A 97 1.11 10.09 1.91
CA GLN A 97 1.86 10.92 0.96
C GLN A 97 2.54 10.05 -0.10
N THR A 98 3.17 8.96 0.31
CA THR A 98 3.73 7.97 -0.61
C THR A 98 2.66 7.31 -1.47
N ALA A 99 1.52 6.92 -0.90
CA ALA A 99 0.42 6.33 -1.67
C ALA A 99 -0.11 7.28 -2.75
N LYS A 100 -0.22 8.59 -2.46
CA LYS A 100 -0.59 9.63 -3.44
C LYS A 100 0.44 9.75 -4.56
N VAL A 101 1.74 9.75 -4.23
CA VAL A 101 2.81 9.79 -5.23
C VAL A 101 2.76 8.56 -6.15
N LEU A 102 2.58 7.36 -5.59
CA LEU A 102 2.45 6.12 -6.36
C LEU A 102 1.18 6.12 -7.22
N ALA A 103 0.05 6.57 -6.66
CA ALA A 103 -1.21 6.68 -7.38
C ALA A 103 -1.09 7.65 -8.58
N ALA A 104 -0.43 8.80 -8.41
CA ALA A 104 -0.20 9.75 -9.48
C ALA A 104 0.62 9.17 -10.65
N GLN A 105 1.64 8.35 -10.37
CA GLN A 105 2.42 7.66 -11.41
C GLN A 105 1.60 6.61 -12.18
N LEU A 106 0.50 6.14 -11.59
CA LEU A 106 -0.42 5.17 -12.16
C LEU A 106 -1.66 5.81 -12.77
N GLU A 107 -1.79 7.14 -12.80
CA GLU A 107 -3.06 7.80 -13.15
C GLU A 107 -4.24 7.24 -12.33
N ALA A 108 -3.96 6.91 -11.07
CA ALA A 108 -4.87 6.32 -10.10
C ALA A 108 -5.15 7.32 -8.97
N ARG A 109 -6.01 6.93 -8.03
CA ARG A 109 -6.37 7.74 -6.86
C ARG A 109 -6.36 6.92 -5.57
N VAL A 110 -6.15 7.60 -4.46
CA VAL A 110 -6.29 7.03 -3.12
C VAL A 110 -7.73 7.23 -2.64
N VAL A 111 -8.34 6.16 -2.14
CA VAL A 111 -9.74 6.14 -1.73
C VAL A 111 -9.86 5.44 -0.38
N ASP A 112 -10.78 5.87 0.48
CA ASP A 112 -11.12 5.14 1.70
C ASP A 112 -12.27 4.14 1.49
N ASP A 113 -12.58 3.35 2.52
CA ASP A 113 -13.67 2.37 2.48
C ASP A 113 -15.05 2.97 2.17
N ASP A 114 -15.26 4.28 2.39
CA ASP A 114 -16.50 4.99 2.11
C ASP A 114 -16.54 5.59 0.68
N GLY A 115 -15.49 5.37 -0.12
CA GLY A 115 -15.39 5.89 -1.48
C GLY A 115 -14.92 7.35 -1.57
N ARG A 116 -14.48 7.94 -0.45
CA ARG A 116 -13.97 9.31 -0.45
C ARG A 116 -12.55 9.35 -1.03
N VAL A 117 -12.33 10.26 -1.96
CA VAL A 117 -11.06 10.42 -2.66
C VAL A 117 -10.12 11.35 -1.89
N TYR A 118 -8.85 10.94 -1.76
CA TYR A 118 -7.76 11.69 -1.15
C TYR A 118 -6.68 11.96 -2.20
N ASN A 119 -6.79 13.09 -2.90
CA ASN A 119 -5.79 13.55 -3.85
C ASN A 119 -4.62 14.26 -3.16
#